data_AF-A0A1F8S2H8-F1
#
_entry.id   AF-A0A1F8S2H8-F1
#
_cell.length_a   1.000
_cell.length_b   1.000
_cell.length_c   1.000
_cell.angle_alpha   90.00
_cell.angle_beta   90.00
_cell.angle_gamma   90.00
#
_symmetry.space_group_name_H-M   'P 1'
#
loop_
_entity.id
_entity.type
_entity.pdbx_description
1 polymer ?
#
loop_
_entity_poly.entity_id
_entity_poly.type
_entity_poly.pdbx_seq_one_letter_code
_entity_poly.pdbx_strand_id
1 'polypeptide(L)'
;MGSMWQRARLAGIAGAALAVLASGIVAGAAGGAIIMGASNSAGVTNTSLTTTSSGTAFYVTQNGTGTAMRANSTGLNAIAGFYTSANGPGISGVTANADKYAVYAGNDALTAGTGAALRAAGKSNVGIIANSTGAHAIDASGVNTAISGTATGCTGFICFGATGVYGTGYGLGSGVVGDGFFGVYGDGAYGVYGVSSTQYAYGVYGANSTGIGVYGAGANAGSVDSCGDTAAYWCSGGVFAGDHGVLGQSNTVGGVGTVGVAGAAGAFGIWSVGPAYVTGDLTVTGAKTGYVADYAINGSKVTLHQGDAVTLLGVKPAAVGNIPLLVVGPAKAGDTVIGVVDREMSPTPATIKVPGSSRIERGPDGSEKTVKTPARTLDAQVKGFTATGPNVGPGKYLLVVTLGAYAYGSADASAGAIKAGDQLMAGPTAGKLVKADRVTVSGKSFTVPGTSVGYALGALSDGTGKIGIFVSPH
;
A
#
# COMPACT_ATOMS: atom_id res chain seq x y z
N MET A 1 -110.40 50.22 23.50
CA MET A 1 -109.89 49.00 22.83
C MET A 1 -108.48 49.22 22.24
N GLY A 2 -107.49 49.60 23.06
CA GLY A 2 -106.15 50.01 22.55
C GLY A 2 -104.92 49.51 23.33
N SER A 3 -105.08 48.74 24.41
CA SER A 3 -103.94 48.38 25.30
C SER A 3 -103.61 46.88 25.37
N MET A 4 -104.42 46.00 24.77
CA MET A 4 -104.09 44.55 24.69
C MET A 4 -103.17 44.20 23.52
N TRP A 5 -103.14 45.00 22.45
CA TRP A 5 -102.39 44.65 21.23
C TRP A 5 -100.88 44.95 21.34
N GLN A 6 -100.46 45.85 22.23
CA GLN A 6 -99.04 46.14 22.46
C GLN A 6 -98.35 45.16 23.44
N ARG A 7 -99.09 44.55 24.37
CA ARG A 7 -98.50 43.58 25.33
C ARG A 7 -98.23 42.21 24.72
N ALA A 8 -99.01 41.80 23.72
CA ALA A 8 -98.76 40.55 22.98
C ALA A 8 -97.49 40.63 22.11
N ARG A 9 -97.16 41.79 21.55
CA ARG A 9 -95.97 41.97 20.70
C ARG A 9 -94.66 41.98 21.49
N LEU A 10 -94.66 42.51 22.72
CA LEU A 10 -93.45 42.57 23.54
C LEU A 10 -93.08 41.19 24.13
N ALA A 11 -94.07 40.37 24.49
CA ALA A 11 -93.84 38.99 24.94
C ALA A 11 -93.33 38.08 23.81
N GLY A 12 -93.82 38.28 22.58
CA GLY A 12 -93.35 37.52 21.41
C GLY A 12 -91.90 37.82 21.03
N ILE A 13 -91.46 39.07 21.14
CA ILE A 13 -90.08 39.47 20.80
C ILE A 13 -89.09 39.04 21.89
N ALA A 14 -89.46 39.12 23.17
CA ALA A 14 -88.62 38.62 24.27
C ALA A 14 -88.49 37.09 24.26
N GLY A 15 -89.55 36.36 23.91
CA GLY A 15 -89.51 34.89 23.78
C GLY A 15 -88.64 34.41 22.61
N ALA A 16 -88.67 35.12 21.47
CA ALA A 16 -87.85 34.80 20.31
C ALA A 16 -86.35 35.09 20.55
N ALA A 17 -86.01 36.20 21.23
CA ALA A 17 -84.62 36.53 21.55
C ALA A 17 -83.99 35.58 22.59
N LEU A 18 -84.78 35.09 23.56
CA LEU A 18 -84.29 34.14 24.56
C LEU A 18 -84.11 32.72 24.00
N ALA A 19 -84.94 32.30 23.03
CA ALA A 19 -84.80 31.01 22.36
C ALA A 19 -83.54 30.92 21.49
N VAL A 20 -83.11 32.03 20.87
CA VAL A 20 -81.87 32.10 20.06
C VAL A 20 -80.60 32.14 20.93
N LEU A 21 -80.69 32.66 22.16
CA LEU A 21 -79.57 32.66 23.11
C LEU A 21 -79.49 31.34 23.93
N ALA A 22 -80.61 30.64 24.12
CA ALA A 22 -80.67 29.36 24.83
C ALA A 22 -80.41 28.13 23.93
N SER A 23 -80.45 28.28 22.60
CA SER A 23 -79.84 27.31 21.67
C SER A 23 -78.31 27.43 21.71
N GLY A 24 -77.74 27.22 22.89
CA GLY A 24 -76.33 27.01 23.07
C GLY A 24 -75.89 25.87 22.15
N ILE A 25 -74.72 26.03 21.55
CA ILE A 25 -74.08 25.10 20.63
C ILE A 25 -74.19 23.68 21.22
N VAL A 26 -75.18 22.90 20.75
CA VAL A 26 -75.40 21.54 21.24
C VAL A 26 -74.23 20.72 20.70
N ALA A 27 -73.42 20.16 21.61
CA ALA A 27 -72.36 19.25 21.22
C ALA A 27 -72.94 18.13 20.33
N GLY A 28 -72.26 17.82 19.22
CA GLY A 28 -72.70 16.75 18.33
C GLY A 28 -72.80 15.43 19.11
N ALA A 29 -73.87 14.67 18.88
CA ALA A 29 -74.04 13.34 19.46
C ALA A 29 -72.89 12.41 18.98
N ALA A 30 -72.49 11.46 19.82
CA ALA A 30 -71.44 10.50 19.49
C ALA A 30 -71.73 9.78 18.16
N GLY A 31 -70.75 9.78 17.24
CA GLY A 31 -70.89 9.24 15.89
C GLY A 31 -71.69 10.08 14.89
N GLY A 32 -72.14 11.28 15.28
CA GLY A 32 -72.80 12.24 14.38
C GLY A 32 -71.84 12.97 13.42
N ALA A 33 -72.41 13.74 12.50
CA ALA A 33 -71.63 14.59 11.60
C ALA A 33 -70.82 15.66 12.36
N ILE A 34 -69.67 16.06 11.82
CA ILE A 34 -68.83 17.10 12.41
C ILE A 34 -69.57 18.44 12.36
N ILE A 35 -69.82 19.01 13.53
CA ILE A 35 -70.36 20.37 13.66
C ILE A 35 -69.18 21.33 13.81
N MET A 36 -68.98 22.18 12.81
CA MET A 36 -67.93 23.22 12.87
C MET A 36 -68.27 24.25 13.95
N GLY A 37 -67.29 24.61 14.77
CA GLY A 37 -67.46 25.54 15.90
C GLY A 37 -68.00 24.91 17.20
N ALA A 38 -68.17 23.58 17.24
CA ALA A 38 -68.61 22.84 18.43
C ALA A 38 -67.58 21.83 18.91
N SER A 39 -67.69 21.40 20.17
CA SER A 39 -67.00 20.20 20.65
C SER A 39 -67.67 18.97 20.04
N ASN A 40 -66.91 18.19 19.28
CA ASN A 40 -67.36 16.91 18.73
C ASN A 40 -66.73 15.79 19.58
N SER A 41 -67.56 14.95 20.21
CA SER A 41 -67.08 13.80 20.98
C SER A 41 -67.47 12.52 20.26
N ALA A 42 -66.50 11.66 20.01
CA ALA A 42 -66.71 10.39 19.36
C ALA A 42 -67.28 9.33 20.33
N GLY A 43 -67.10 9.51 21.64
CA GLY A 43 -67.46 8.51 22.65
C GLY A 43 -66.70 7.20 22.40
N VAL A 44 -67.43 6.11 22.14
CA VAL A 44 -66.87 4.78 21.79
C VAL A 44 -66.90 4.48 20.28
N THR A 45 -67.43 5.40 19.47
CA THR A 45 -67.50 5.25 18.01
C THR A 45 -66.63 6.28 17.31
N ASN A 46 -66.26 6.03 16.06
CA ASN A 46 -65.44 6.97 15.30
C ASN A 46 -66.30 8.13 14.77
N THR A 47 -65.83 9.36 14.91
CA THR A 47 -66.33 10.49 14.10
C THR A 47 -65.56 10.48 12.78
N SER A 48 -66.20 10.03 11.69
CA SER A 48 -65.56 9.95 10.37
C SER A 48 -65.95 11.13 9.49
N LEU A 49 -64.95 11.75 8.86
CA LEU A 49 -65.15 12.61 7.69
C LEU A 49 -64.79 11.80 6.44
N THR A 50 -65.80 11.38 5.68
CA THR A 50 -65.61 10.64 4.43
C THR A 50 -65.94 11.54 3.24
N THR A 51 -64.96 11.76 2.36
CA THR A 51 -65.22 12.32 1.02
C THR A 51 -65.13 11.19 -0.01
N THR A 52 -66.00 11.21 -0.99
CA THR A 52 -65.93 10.32 -2.18
C THR A 52 -65.32 11.04 -3.39
N SER A 53 -64.86 12.28 -3.22
CA SER A 53 -64.22 13.08 -4.27
C SER A 53 -62.70 12.87 -4.27
N SER A 54 -62.08 13.04 -5.45
CA SER A 54 -60.62 13.14 -5.59
C SER A 54 -60.04 14.48 -5.10
N GLY A 55 -60.90 15.43 -4.71
CA GLY A 55 -60.50 16.71 -4.14
C GLY A 55 -60.09 16.64 -2.66
N THR A 56 -59.68 17.79 -2.12
CA THR A 56 -59.28 17.91 -0.71
C THR A 56 -60.46 17.66 0.22
N ALA A 57 -60.42 16.55 0.96
CA ALA A 57 -61.45 16.17 1.93
C ALA A 57 -61.62 17.20 3.06
N PHE A 58 -60.50 17.75 3.50
CA PHE A 58 -60.41 18.67 4.63
C PHE A 58 -59.23 19.61 4.41
N TYR A 59 -59.51 20.91 4.31
CA TYR A 59 -58.49 21.94 4.11
C TYR A 59 -58.52 22.90 5.30
N VAL A 60 -57.43 22.94 6.06
CA VAL A 60 -57.27 23.87 7.17
C VAL A 60 -56.17 24.85 6.81
N THR A 61 -56.53 26.12 6.68
CA THR A 61 -55.56 27.21 6.61
C THR A 61 -55.52 27.92 7.94
N GLN A 62 -54.35 27.95 8.57
CA GLN A 62 -54.12 28.82 9.71
C GLN A 62 -53.32 30.04 9.24
N ASN A 63 -53.95 31.21 9.30
CA ASN A 63 -53.30 32.48 8.95
C ASN A 63 -52.85 33.22 10.23
N GLY A 64 -51.87 32.66 10.93
CA GLY A 64 -51.33 33.19 12.19
C GLY A 64 -50.31 32.25 12.86
N THR A 65 -49.76 32.65 14.00
CA THR A 65 -48.81 31.84 14.78
C THR A 65 -49.56 30.85 15.68
N GLY A 66 -49.52 29.55 15.38
CA GLY A 66 -50.06 28.50 16.26
C GLY A 66 -50.10 27.15 15.56
N THR A 67 -50.97 26.26 16.03
CA THR A 67 -51.12 24.91 15.48
C THR A 67 -52.43 24.77 14.71
N ALA A 68 -52.36 24.56 13.39
CA ALA A 68 -53.54 24.42 12.54
C ALA A 68 -54.34 23.15 12.85
N MET A 69 -53.62 22.05 13.13
CA MET A 69 -54.18 20.77 13.53
C MET A 69 -53.28 20.14 14.60
N ARG A 70 -53.85 19.79 15.75
CA ARG A 70 -53.13 19.07 16.82
C ARG A 70 -53.85 17.76 17.08
N ALA A 71 -53.13 16.65 16.88
CA ALA A 71 -53.54 15.37 17.44
C ALA A 71 -52.89 15.23 18.83
N ASN A 72 -53.67 14.83 19.83
CA ASN A 72 -53.16 14.49 21.16
C ASN A 72 -53.78 13.17 21.61
N SER A 73 -53.00 12.32 22.25
CA SER A 73 -53.40 11.02 22.74
C SER A 73 -52.76 10.78 24.10
N THR A 74 -53.59 10.55 25.12
CA THR A 74 -53.15 10.36 26.50
C THR A 74 -53.19 8.89 26.94
N GLY A 75 -53.61 7.97 26.06
CA GLY A 75 -53.73 6.55 26.37
C GLY A 75 -52.44 5.78 26.12
N LEU A 76 -52.16 4.78 26.97
CA LEU A 76 -51.15 3.76 26.70
C LEU A 76 -51.48 3.08 25.35
N ASN A 77 -50.52 3.08 24.42
CA ASN A 77 -50.65 2.58 23.03
C ASN A 77 -51.58 3.37 22.09
N ALA A 78 -52.12 4.51 22.52
CA ALA A 78 -52.99 5.30 21.67
C ALA A 78 -52.15 6.23 20.78
N ILE A 79 -52.44 6.27 19.48
CA ILE A 79 -51.59 6.96 18.53
C ILE A 79 -52.23 8.27 18.10
N ALA A 80 -51.60 9.39 18.46
CA ALA A 80 -51.89 10.69 17.88
C ALA A 80 -51.09 10.83 16.58
N GLY A 81 -51.69 10.53 15.44
CA GLY A 81 -50.97 10.62 14.16
C GLY A 81 -51.85 10.56 12.92
N PHE A 82 -51.28 10.98 11.80
CA PHE A 82 -51.87 10.86 10.46
C PHE A 82 -51.54 9.47 9.89
N TYR A 83 -52.56 8.69 9.57
CA TYR A 83 -52.43 7.36 8.97
C TYR A 83 -52.98 7.34 7.55
N THR A 84 -52.23 6.75 6.63
CA THR A 84 -52.68 6.43 5.27
C THR A 84 -52.74 4.93 5.10
N SER A 85 -53.87 4.40 4.63
CA SER A 85 -54.20 2.97 4.72
C SER A 85 -53.73 2.09 3.56
N ALA A 86 -53.15 2.61 2.47
CA ALA A 86 -52.68 1.71 1.41
C ALA A 86 -51.54 2.20 0.52
N ASN A 87 -51.53 3.43 -0.03
CA ASN A 87 -50.47 3.88 -0.95
C ASN A 87 -50.46 5.41 -1.10
N GLY A 88 -49.83 6.11 -0.16
CA GLY A 88 -49.63 7.57 -0.23
C GLY A 88 -48.68 8.07 0.85
N PRO A 89 -48.04 9.23 0.68
CA PRO A 89 -47.25 9.84 1.75
C PRO A 89 -48.18 10.19 2.92
N GLY A 90 -47.92 9.58 4.08
CA GLY A 90 -48.73 9.82 5.29
C GLY A 90 -48.67 11.25 5.79
N ILE A 91 -47.48 11.86 5.68
CA ILE A 91 -47.21 13.25 6.01
C ILE A 91 -46.29 13.80 4.90
N SER A 92 -46.73 14.85 4.21
CA SER A 92 -45.90 15.62 3.27
C SER A 92 -45.81 17.05 3.76
N GLY A 93 -44.60 17.47 4.11
CA GLY A 93 -44.30 18.85 4.43
C GLY A 93 -43.46 19.46 3.32
N VAL A 94 -43.87 20.62 2.80
CA VAL A 94 -43.03 21.48 1.95
C VAL A 94 -42.91 22.81 2.64
N THR A 95 -41.68 23.27 2.88
CA THR A 95 -41.39 24.61 3.38
C THR A 95 -40.67 25.41 2.30
N ALA A 96 -41.10 26.65 2.09
CA ALA A 96 -40.42 27.58 1.18
C ALA A 96 -39.29 28.38 1.87
N ASN A 97 -39.07 28.16 3.17
CA ASN A 97 -38.11 28.92 3.96
C ASN A 97 -37.05 27.98 4.57
N ALA A 98 -35.77 28.37 4.47
CA ALA A 98 -34.60 27.61 4.91
C ALA A 98 -34.56 27.37 6.43
N ASP A 99 -35.19 28.26 7.23
CA ASP A 99 -35.16 28.18 8.71
C ASP A 99 -36.40 27.49 9.31
N LYS A 100 -37.13 26.73 8.50
CA LYS A 100 -38.37 26.08 8.92
C LYS A 100 -38.32 24.60 8.61
N TYR A 101 -38.94 23.81 9.49
CA TYR A 101 -39.12 22.38 9.27
C TYR A 101 -40.44 22.16 8.55
N ALA A 102 -40.38 21.44 7.43
CA ALA A 102 -41.58 21.02 6.71
C ALA A 102 -42.32 19.92 7.49
N VAL A 103 -41.57 19.01 8.11
CA VAL A 103 -42.02 18.02 9.08
C VAL A 103 -41.03 18.06 10.24
N TYR A 104 -41.52 18.32 11.46
CA TYR A 104 -40.74 18.22 12.69
C TYR A 104 -41.27 17.07 13.51
N ALA A 105 -40.41 16.11 13.81
CA ALA A 105 -40.70 15.01 14.71
C ALA A 105 -39.71 15.08 15.88
N GLY A 106 -40.19 15.55 17.03
CA GLY A 106 -39.42 15.64 18.28
C GLY A 106 -40.02 14.74 19.35
N ASN A 107 -39.17 14.19 20.22
CA ASN A 107 -39.59 13.55 21.45
C ASN A 107 -39.08 14.40 22.63
N ASP A 108 -39.91 15.32 23.09
CA ASP A 108 -39.57 16.29 24.15
C ASP A 108 -39.92 15.77 25.56
N ALA A 109 -39.82 14.45 25.78
CA ALA A 109 -40.08 13.89 27.10
C ALA A 109 -39.08 14.42 28.14
N LEU A 110 -39.58 14.94 29.27
CA LEU A 110 -38.79 15.50 30.38
C LEU A 110 -37.79 14.51 31.02
N THR A 111 -37.96 13.23 30.76
CA THR A 111 -37.07 12.13 31.15
C THR A 111 -36.76 11.30 29.92
N ALA A 112 -35.49 10.88 29.76
CA ALA A 112 -35.04 10.06 28.63
C ALA A 112 -35.89 8.78 28.51
N GLY A 113 -36.89 8.81 27.64
CA GLY A 113 -37.70 7.66 27.28
C GLY A 113 -37.12 6.94 26.06
N THR A 114 -37.43 5.66 25.90
CA THR A 114 -37.00 4.83 24.75
C THR A 114 -37.76 5.13 23.44
N GLY A 115 -38.63 6.15 23.43
CA GLY A 115 -39.43 6.50 22.27
C GLY A 115 -38.60 7.15 21.18
N ALA A 116 -38.66 6.62 19.96
CA ALA A 116 -38.11 7.29 18.78
C ALA A 116 -39.07 8.41 18.33
N ALA A 117 -38.53 9.60 18.04
CA ALA A 117 -39.32 10.70 17.46
C ALA A 117 -39.81 10.35 16.04
N LEU A 118 -39.01 9.59 15.29
CA LEU A 118 -39.36 9.02 14.00
C LEU A 118 -39.09 7.51 14.01
N ARG A 119 -40.12 6.70 13.72
CA ARG A 119 -39.98 5.25 13.55
C ARG A 119 -40.41 4.85 12.15
N ALA A 120 -39.46 4.46 11.30
CA ALA A 120 -39.74 3.81 10.03
C ALA A 120 -39.71 2.29 10.22
N ALA A 121 -40.89 1.65 10.29
CA ALA A 121 -41.00 0.20 10.39
C ALA A 121 -41.64 -0.36 9.11
N GLY A 122 -40.90 -1.21 8.38
CA GLY A 122 -41.44 -1.98 7.27
C GLY A 122 -40.40 -2.92 6.68
N LYS A 123 -40.87 -3.95 5.96
CA LYS A 123 -40.01 -5.05 5.48
C LYS A 123 -39.03 -4.64 4.36
N SER A 124 -39.29 -3.53 3.65
CA SER A 124 -38.44 -2.99 2.57
C SER A 124 -38.55 -1.47 2.43
N ASN A 125 -38.53 -0.75 3.56
CA ASN A 125 -38.67 0.70 3.54
C ASN A 125 -37.30 1.39 3.54
N VAL A 126 -37.14 2.44 2.73
CA VAL A 126 -36.04 3.38 2.92
C VAL A 126 -36.40 4.26 4.13
N GLY A 127 -35.63 4.17 5.21
CA GLY A 127 -35.96 4.84 6.47
C GLY A 127 -35.96 6.36 6.35
N ILE A 128 -34.91 6.91 5.74
CA ILE A 128 -34.75 8.35 5.47
C ILE A 128 -34.01 8.48 4.14
N ILE A 129 -34.58 9.26 3.20
CA ILE A 129 -33.88 9.75 2.01
C ILE A 129 -33.66 11.24 2.24
N ALA A 130 -32.43 11.65 2.50
CA ALA A 130 -32.08 13.06 2.58
C ALA A 130 -31.20 13.42 1.38
N ASN A 131 -31.70 14.30 0.52
CA ASN A 131 -30.91 14.89 -0.56
C ASN A 131 -30.73 16.38 -0.24
N SER A 132 -29.48 16.83 -0.16
CA SER A 132 -29.14 18.22 0.13
C SER A 132 -28.09 18.68 -0.88
N THR A 133 -28.28 19.87 -1.42
CA THR A 133 -27.27 20.57 -2.23
C THR A 133 -26.26 21.34 -1.36
N GLY A 134 -26.40 21.31 -0.02
CA GLY A 134 -25.53 21.94 0.97
C GLY A 134 -24.80 20.96 1.89
N ALA A 135 -24.03 21.48 2.86
CA ALA A 135 -22.97 20.77 3.59
C ALA A 135 -23.38 19.51 4.38
N HIS A 136 -24.64 19.37 4.81
CA HIS A 136 -25.11 18.20 5.55
C HIS A 136 -26.51 17.79 5.09
N ALA A 137 -26.67 16.55 4.63
CA ALA A 137 -27.98 15.95 4.37
C ALA A 137 -28.58 15.31 5.63
N ILE A 138 -27.73 14.81 6.53
CA ILE A 138 -28.09 14.24 7.83
C ILE A 138 -27.02 14.70 8.82
N ASP A 139 -27.43 15.35 9.91
CA ASP A 139 -26.57 15.66 11.06
C ASP A 139 -27.10 14.90 12.28
N ALA A 140 -26.20 14.25 12.99
CA ALA A 140 -26.50 13.40 14.13
C ALA A 140 -25.54 13.77 15.27
N SER A 141 -25.86 14.84 16.01
CA SER A 141 -25.04 15.37 17.09
C SER A 141 -25.59 14.93 18.46
N GLY A 142 -24.73 14.28 19.27
CA GLY A 142 -25.07 13.83 20.63
C GLY A 142 -24.04 12.85 21.21
N VAL A 143 -23.99 12.78 22.54
CA VAL A 143 -22.95 12.03 23.30
C VAL A 143 -23.10 10.50 23.17
N ASN A 144 -24.21 10.01 22.61
CA ASN A 144 -24.50 8.58 22.37
C ASN A 144 -25.17 8.36 21.00
N THR A 145 -24.77 9.12 19.98
CA THR A 145 -25.42 9.07 18.67
C THR A 145 -24.83 7.95 17.81
N ALA A 146 -25.46 6.78 17.85
CA ALA A 146 -25.29 5.79 16.81
C ALA A 146 -26.44 5.94 15.81
N ILE A 147 -26.15 6.27 14.55
CA ILE A 147 -27.03 5.89 13.45
C ILE A 147 -26.89 4.37 13.32
N SER A 148 -27.65 3.62 14.13
CA SER A 148 -27.65 2.16 14.16
C SER A 148 -28.87 1.64 13.40
N GLY A 149 -28.63 0.95 12.29
CA GLY A 149 -29.65 0.21 11.56
C GLY A 149 -29.20 -1.23 11.37
N THR A 150 -29.89 -2.19 11.96
CA THR A 150 -29.73 -3.60 11.59
C THR A 150 -30.58 -3.88 10.34
N ALA A 151 -29.94 -3.96 9.18
CA ALA A 151 -30.61 -4.32 7.93
C ALA A 151 -29.94 -5.55 7.30
N THR A 152 -30.68 -6.65 7.20
CA THR A 152 -30.23 -7.86 6.48
C THR A 152 -30.40 -7.62 4.98
N GLY A 153 -29.30 -7.44 4.24
CA GLY A 153 -29.31 -7.38 2.77
C GLY A 153 -29.36 -5.98 2.13
N CYS A 154 -28.84 -4.94 2.79
CA CYS A 154 -28.71 -3.60 2.21
C CYS A 154 -27.25 -3.20 1.93
N THR A 155 -27.04 -2.44 0.86
CA THR A 155 -25.79 -1.73 0.55
C THR A 155 -25.79 -0.38 1.30
N GLY A 156 -25.07 -0.29 2.43
CA GLY A 156 -24.81 0.98 3.11
C GLY A 156 -24.99 0.98 4.64
N PHE A 157 -23.87 1.29 5.32
CA PHE A 157 -23.62 1.67 6.71
C PHE A 157 -24.10 0.79 7.88
N ILE A 158 -23.11 0.12 8.48
CA ILE A 158 -23.09 -0.71 9.70
C ILE A 158 -24.01 -1.94 9.63
N CYS A 159 -23.49 -3.00 9.01
CA CYS A 159 -24.04 -4.33 9.13
C CYS A 159 -23.06 -5.20 9.94
N PHE A 160 -23.48 -5.75 11.08
CA PHE A 160 -22.75 -6.88 11.66
C PHE A 160 -22.99 -8.09 10.73
N GLY A 161 -21.95 -8.47 9.98
CA GLY A 161 -21.95 -9.69 9.16
C GLY A 161 -21.58 -9.56 7.69
N ALA A 162 -21.41 -8.35 7.12
CA ALA A 162 -20.77 -8.18 5.80
C ALA A 162 -20.36 -6.72 5.51
N THR A 163 -19.04 -6.52 5.36
CA THR A 163 -18.27 -5.46 4.65
C THR A 163 -18.56 -3.97 4.90
N GLY A 164 -17.47 -3.21 5.07
CA GLY A 164 -17.43 -1.83 5.57
C GLY A 164 -17.88 -0.69 4.64
N VAL A 165 -17.67 0.51 5.16
CA VAL A 165 -18.02 1.80 4.56
C VAL A 165 -17.40 1.95 3.16
N TYR A 166 -18.25 2.07 2.13
CA TYR A 166 -17.84 2.44 0.78
C TYR A 166 -18.04 3.95 0.59
N GLY A 167 -16.97 4.71 0.79
CA GLY A 167 -16.92 6.13 0.43
C GLY A 167 -16.25 6.32 -0.92
N THR A 168 -17.00 6.56 -1.99
CA THR A 168 -16.45 7.02 -3.27
C THR A 168 -16.34 8.55 -3.25
N GLY A 169 -15.12 9.05 -3.04
CA GLY A 169 -14.79 10.43 -3.34
C GLY A 169 -14.43 10.59 -4.82
N TYR A 170 -15.23 11.30 -5.61
CA TYR A 170 -14.77 11.84 -6.88
C TYR A 170 -14.10 13.21 -6.62
N GLY A 171 -12.76 13.26 -6.64
CA GLY A 171 -11.98 14.50 -6.43
C GLY A 171 -11.00 14.44 -5.24
N LEU A 172 -10.55 15.59 -4.75
CA LEU A 172 -9.61 15.75 -3.60
C LEU A 172 -10.21 15.37 -2.22
N GLY A 173 -11.38 14.73 -2.19
CA GLY A 173 -12.08 14.39 -0.95
C GLY A 173 -11.72 13.01 -0.42
N SER A 174 -11.38 12.92 0.87
CA SER A 174 -11.19 11.64 1.58
C SER A 174 -12.54 10.99 1.87
N GLY A 175 -12.74 9.74 1.44
CA GLY A 175 -14.04 9.04 1.57
C GLY A 175 -14.39 8.59 3.01
N VAL A 176 -13.41 8.48 3.91
CA VAL A 176 -13.60 8.18 5.33
C VAL A 176 -12.55 8.94 6.14
N VAL A 177 -12.99 9.89 6.98
CA VAL A 177 -12.13 10.56 7.97
C VAL A 177 -12.63 10.15 9.35
N GLY A 178 -11.87 9.28 10.02
CA GLY A 178 -12.06 9.02 11.44
C GLY A 178 -11.07 9.88 12.22
N ASP A 179 -11.53 10.92 12.91
CA ASP A 179 -10.72 11.67 13.86
C ASP A 179 -11.01 11.11 15.27
N GLY A 180 -10.21 10.13 15.69
CA GLY A 180 -10.38 9.43 16.97
C GLY A 180 -9.43 8.23 17.14
N PHE A 181 -9.26 7.78 18.39
CA PHE A 181 -8.36 6.67 18.79
C PHE A 181 -8.67 5.30 18.13
N PHE A 182 -9.76 5.18 17.37
CA PHE A 182 -10.19 3.95 16.69
C PHE A 182 -10.23 4.19 15.18
N GLY A 183 -9.33 3.53 14.46
CA GLY A 183 -9.37 3.44 13.00
C GLY A 183 -10.47 2.48 12.50
N VAL A 184 -10.54 2.32 11.18
CA VAL A 184 -11.44 1.35 10.52
C VAL A 184 -11.04 -0.08 10.96
N TYR A 185 -11.86 -0.70 11.81
CA TYR A 185 -11.73 -2.11 12.18
C TYR A 185 -12.66 -2.94 11.29
N GLY A 186 -12.08 -3.71 10.38
CA GLY A 186 -12.80 -4.72 9.60
C GLY A 186 -12.55 -6.10 10.17
N ASP A 187 -13.59 -6.75 10.71
CA ASP A 187 -13.59 -8.18 11.00
C ASP A 187 -14.14 -8.91 9.76
N GLY A 188 -13.25 -9.40 8.88
CA GLY A 188 -13.60 -9.99 7.59
C GLY A 188 -12.47 -9.96 6.55
N ALA A 189 -12.76 -10.37 5.30
CA ALA A 189 -11.77 -10.65 4.26
C ALA A 189 -10.83 -9.49 3.87
N TYR A 190 -11.21 -8.23 4.08
CA TYR A 190 -10.37 -7.05 3.84
C TYR A 190 -10.70 -5.93 4.83
N GLY A 191 -9.71 -5.45 5.60
CA GLY A 191 -9.89 -4.38 6.59
C GLY A 191 -9.75 -2.96 6.01
N VAL A 192 -8.67 -2.71 5.27
CA VAL A 192 -8.42 -1.45 4.54
C VAL A 192 -7.97 -1.79 3.13
N TYR A 193 -8.77 -1.42 2.13
CA TYR A 193 -8.42 -1.55 0.71
C TYR A 193 -8.25 -0.15 0.12
N GLY A 194 -7.01 0.22 -0.13
CA GLY A 194 -6.68 1.48 -0.76
C GLY A 194 -6.04 1.25 -2.11
N VAL A 195 -6.68 1.76 -3.16
CA VAL A 195 -6.17 1.73 -4.54
C VAL A 195 -5.99 3.15 -5.02
N SER A 196 -4.81 3.43 -5.56
CA SER A 196 -4.58 4.64 -6.34
C SER A 196 -4.36 4.23 -7.80
N SER A 197 -5.13 4.84 -8.69
CA SER A 197 -4.96 4.71 -10.15
C SER A 197 -4.11 5.82 -10.76
N THR A 198 -3.56 6.72 -9.94
CA THR A 198 -2.74 7.84 -10.40
C THR A 198 -1.29 7.65 -10.00
N GLN A 199 -0.37 8.11 -10.85
CA GLN A 199 1.08 7.95 -10.71
C GLN A 199 1.67 8.62 -9.45
N TYR A 200 0.88 9.43 -8.73
CA TYR A 200 1.33 10.22 -7.57
C TYR A 200 0.52 10.01 -6.30
N ALA A 201 -0.36 9.00 -6.24
CA ALA A 201 -1.09 8.71 -5.01
C ALA A 201 -0.78 7.31 -4.48
N TYR A 202 -0.83 7.19 -3.16
CA TYR A 202 -0.56 5.96 -2.42
C TYR A 202 -1.88 5.23 -2.19
N GLY A 203 -1.91 3.92 -2.43
CA GLY A 203 -3.06 3.08 -2.05
C GLY A 203 -3.26 3.11 -0.53
N VAL A 204 -2.21 2.83 0.24
CA VAL A 204 -2.20 2.94 1.70
C VAL A 204 -1.00 3.77 2.12
N TYR A 205 -1.23 4.84 2.90
CA TYR A 205 -0.18 5.68 3.48
C TYR A 205 -0.27 5.65 5.00
N GLY A 206 0.78 5.12 5.65
CA GLY A 206 0.92 5.17 7.10
C GLY A 206 2.13 6.01 7.48
N ALA A 207 1.91 7.18 8.06
CA ALA A 207 2.95 8.02 8.66
C ALA A 207 2.83 7.98 10.17
N ASN A 208 3.95 7.75 10.85
CA ASN A 208 4.04 7.76 12.29
C ASN A 208 5.36 8.39 12.72
N SER A 209 5.32 9.34 13.65
CA SER A 209 6.50 10.03 14.17
C SER A 209 7.21 9.26 15.30
N THR A 210 6.58 8.24 15.87
CA THR A 210 7.08 7.51 17.04
C THR A 210 6.84 5.99 17.00
N GLY A 211 6.46 5.41 15.86
CA GLY A 211 6.08 3.99 15.78
C GLY A 211 5.93 3.45 14.36
N ILE A 212 5.27 2.29 14.22
CA ILE A 212 5.08 1.63 12.92
C ILE A 212 3.94 2.34 12.16
N GLY A 213 4.22 2.79 10.93
CA GLY A 213 3.22 3.43 10.06
C GLY A 213 2.25 2.46 9.42
N VAL A 214 2.75 1.34 8.90
CA VAL A 214 1.95 0.23 8.33
C VAL A 214 2.53 -1.09 8.82
N TYR A 215 1.70 -1.91 9.46
CA TYR A 215 2.08 -3.25 9.90
C TYR A 215 1.17 -4.28 9.24
N GLY A 216 1.75 -5.15 8.41
CA GLY A 216 1.10 -6.37 7.97
C GLY A 216 1.65 -7.55 8.78
N ALA A 217 0.76 -8.35 9.37
CA ALA A 217 1.09 -9.71 9.84
C ALA A 217 0.10 -10.71 9.26
N GLY A 218 0.62 -11.82 8.73
CA GLY A 218 -0.14 -12.90 8.13
C GLY A 218 0.32 -14.22 8.72
N ALA A 219 -0.61 -15.05 9.19
CA ALA A 219 -0.28 -16.33 9.83
C ALA A 219 0.16 -17.41 8.84
N ASN A 220 -0.16 -17.29 7.54
CA ASN A 220 0.02 -18.38 6.55
C ASN A 220 0.52 -17.97 5.14
N ALA A 221 0.77 -16.69 4.85
CA ALA A 221 1.47 -16.19 3.65
C ALA A 221 1.73 -14.68 3.80
N GLY A 222 2.70 -14.15 3.04
CA GLY A 222 3.28 -12.80 3.18
C GLY A 222 2.27 -11.69 3.44
N SER A 223 2.54 -10.89 4.48
CA SER A 223 1.63 -9.85 4.97
C SER A 223 1.72 -8.51 4.23
N VAL A 224 2.69 -8.39 3.32
CA VAL A 224 2.82 -7.30 2.36
C VAL A 224 3.34 -7.94 1.07
N ASP A 225 2.43 -8.26 0.15
CA ASP A 225 2.76 -8.78 -1.17
C ASP A 225 2.54 -7.68 -2.21
N SER A 226 3.55 -7.37 -3.02
CA SER A 226 3.45 -6.40 -4.10
C SER A 226 3.57 -7.13 -5.43
N CYS A 227 2.44 -7.55 -5.99
CA CYS A 227 2.37 -8.11 -7.34
C CYS A 227 2.32 -6.96 -8.35
N GLY A 228 3.38 -6.76 -9.12
CA GLY A 228 3.35 -5.87 -10.28
C GLY A 228 2.54 -6.52 -11.42
N ASP A 229 1.64 -5.75 -12.04
CA ASP A 229 0.87 -6.20 -13.21
C ASP A 229 1.80 -6.36 -14.42
N THR A 230 2.24 -7.59 -14.69
CA THR A 230 2.24 -8.19 -16.05
C THR A 230 2.65 -9.67 -16.02
N ALA A 231 1.66 -10.52 -16.28
CA ALA A 231 1.74 -11.90 -16.80
C ALA A 231 2.42 -13.00 -15.94
N ALA A 232 1.56 -13.67 -15.17
CA ALA A 232 1.36 -15.13 -15.09
C ALA A 232 2.56 -16.08 -14.79
N TYR A 233 2.35 -16.84 -13.70
CA TYR A 233 3.02 -18.05 -13.20
C TYR A 233 4.18 -17.88 -12.20
N TRP A 234 3.87 -18.26 -10.95
CA TRP A 234 4.74 -18.55 -9.79
C TRP A 234 5.26 -17.32 -9.04
N CYS A 235 4.42 -16.79 -8.15
CA CYS A 235 4.80 -15.72 -7.23
C CYS A 235 5.72 -16.29 -6.14
N SER A 236 7.02 -16.03 -6.28
CA SER A 236 8.02 -16.16 -5.22
C SER A 236 8.81 -14.85 -5.16
N GLY A 237 8.38 -13.97 -4.26
CA GLY A 237 9.18 -12.88 -3.65
C GLY A 237 9.82 -11.85 -4.58
N GLY A 238 9.34 -10.61 -4.49
CA GLY A 238 10.14 -9.42 -4.80
C GLY A 238 9.71 -8.63 -6.02
N VAL A 239 9.91 -7.32 -5.93
CA VAL A 239 9.49 -6.28 -6.88
C VAL A 239 10.12 -6.49 -8.26
N PHE A 240 9.33 -6.94 -9.25
CA PHE A 240 9.73 -7.00 -10.65
C PHE A 240 8.80 -6.13 -11.51
N ALA A 241 9.14 -4.85 -11.70
CA ALA A 241 8.95 -4.08 -12.93
C ALA A 241 9.39 -2.62 -12.73
N GLY A 242 10.47 -2.22 -13.42
CA GLY A 242 10.82 -0.85 -13.80
C GLY A 242 10.55 0.28 -12.81
N ASP A 243 11.30 0.34 -11.70
CA ASP A 243 12.24 1.44 -11.41
C ASP A 243 12.76 1.43 -9.95
N HIS A 244 12.11 0.80 -8.94
CA HIS A 244 12.77 0.49 -7.64
C HIS A 244 12.16 -0.64 -6.78
N GLY A 245 13.05 -1.48 -6.18
CA GLY A 245 12.90 -2.27 -4.94
C GLY A 245 13.94 -3.42 -4.86
N VAL A 246 14.67 -3.71 -3.79
CA VAL A 246 14.43 -3.53 -2.34
C VAL A 246 15.74 -3.07 -1.67
N LEU A 247 15.71 -2.16 -0.68
CA LEU A 247 16.43 -2.32 0.61
C LEU A 247 16.33 -1.08 1.51
N GLY A 248 16.24 -1.40 2.80
CA GLY A 248 15.81 -0.56 3.92
C GLY A 248 16.94 -0.04 4.82
N GLN A 249 16.56 0.95 5.61
CA GLN A 249 17.42 1.91 6.30
C GLN A 249 17.35 1.63 7.81
N SER A 250 18.43 1.63 8.58
CA SER A 250 18.85 2.80 9.36
C SER A 250 19.72 2.35 10.53
N ASN A 251 20.56 3.27 11.01
CA ASN A 251 21.14 3.17 12.35
C ASN A 251 21.20 4.58 12.92
N THR A 252 20.18 5.03 13.62
CA THR A 252 20.04 4.67 15.04
C THR A 252 18.78 5.38 15.57
N VAL A 253 18.15 5.04 16.69
CA VAL A 253 18.38 3.95 17.65
C VAL A 253 17.18 2.97 17.59
N GLY A 254 17.45 1.68 17.29
CA GLY A 254 16.46 0.59 17.06
C GLY A 254 16.50 -0.08 15.67
N GLY A 255 17.59 0.08 14.90
CA GLY A 255 17.57 -0.03 13.43
C GLY A 255 17.48 -1.42 12.79
N VAL A 256 16.89 -1.49 11.59
CA VAL A 256 16.92 -2.66 10.69
C VAL A 256 17.14 -2.19 9.24
N GLY A 257 18.38 -2.34 8.76
CA GLY A 257 18.87 -2.04 7.40
C GLY A 257 18.63 -3.16 6.38
N THR A 258 17.57 -3.94 6.57
CA THR A 258 17.19 -5.18 5.86
C THR A 258 17.99 -6.45 6.16
N VAL A 259 17.24 -7.56 6.30
CA VAL A 259 17.70 -8.91 6.67
C VAL A 259 16.76 -9.91 5.97
N GLY A 260 17.28 -11.00 5.41
CA GLY A 260 16.46 -12.06 4.81
C GLY A 260 16.84 -13.45 5.33
N VAL A 261 15.88 -14.33 5.54
CA VAL A 261 16.12 -15.66 6.11
C VAL A 261 15.25 -16.71 5.43
N ALA A 262 15.84 -17.82 4.93
CA ALA A 262 15.07 -19.04 4.73
C ALA A 262 15.91 -20.33 4.76
N GLY A 263 15.42 -21.32 5.52
CA GLY A 263 16.07 -22.63 5.71
C GLY A 263 15.35 -23.84 5.07
N ALA A 264 14.20 -23.64 4.42
CA ALA A 264 13.47 -24.53 3.50
C ALA A 264 12.04 -23.98 3.27
N ALA A 265 11.26 -24.30 2.24
CA ALA A 265 11.56 -25.03 1.00
C ALA A 265 11.21 -24.14 -0.21
N GLY A 266 12.15 -24.03 -1.17
CA GLY A 266 12.20 -22.98 -2.21
C GLY A 266 13.01 -21.73 -1.82
N ALA A 267 13.78 -21.85 -0.73
CA ALA A 267 14.23 -20.80 0.18
C ALA A 267 15.12 -19.68 -0.40
N PHE A 268 14.93 -18.45 0.10
CA PHE A 268 15.86 -17.32 -0.04
C PHE A 268 15.96 -16.48 1.24
N GLY A 269 17.19 -16.16 1.64
CA GLY A 269 17.54 -15.15 2.65
C GLY A 269 18.28 -13.95 2.05
N ILE A 270 17.92 -13.61 0.81
CA ILE A 270 18.48 -12.63 -0.13
C ILE A 270 19.36 -13.30 -1.20
N TRP A 271 18.94 -13.16 -2.45
CA TRP A 271 19.60 -13.70 -3.65
C TRP A 271 19.71 -12.60 -4.70
N SER A 272 20.93 -12.32 -5.16
CA SER A 272 21.22 -11.27 -6.14
C SER A 272 21.64 -11.88 -7.48
N VAL A 273 21.01 -11.43 -8.58
CA VAL A 273 21.40 -11.78 -9.95
C VAL A 273 22.18 -10.62 -10.56
N GLY A 274 23.49 -10.80 -10.67
CA GLY A 274 24.42 -9.77 -11.12
C GLY A 274 25.39 -9.34 -10.00
N PRO A 275 26.19 -8.27 -10.24
CA PRO A 275 27.15 -7.78 -9.26
C PRO A 275 26.46 -7.30 -7.97
N ALA A 276 26.99 -7.72 -6.82
CA ALA A 276 26.63 -7.15 -5.52
C ALA A 276 27.73 -6.18 -5.07
N TYR A 277 27.35 -4.98 -4.63
CA TYR A 277 28.26 -3.99 -4.08
C TYR A 277 28.00 -3.82 -2.59
N VAL A 278 28.97 -4.21 -1.76
CA VAL A 278 28.91 -4.10 -0.30
C VAL A 278 29.94 -3.07 0.14
N THR A 279 29.51 -2.03 0.85
CA THR A 279 30.41 -1.06 1.48
C THR A 279 30.50 -1.39 2.97
N GLY A 280 31.73 -1.59 3.46
CA GLY A 280 32.00 -2.05 4.83
C GLY A 280 32.42 -3.51 4.86
N ASP A 281 32.34 -4.13 6.03
CA ASP A 281 32.78 -5.50 6.24
C ASP A 281 31.70 -6.51 5.84
N LEU A 282 32.09 -7.57 5.14
CA LEU A 282 31.24 -8.71 4.81
C LEU A 282 31.66 -9.91 5.66
N THR A 283 30.74 -10.41 6.50
CA THR A 283 30.95 -11.64 7.27
C THR A 283 30.09 -12.77 6.71
N VAL A 284 30.72 -13.90 6.37
CA VAL A 284 30.05 -15.11 5.88
C VAL A 284 30.46 -16.29 6.75
N THR A 285 29.51 -16.90 7.45
CA THR A 285 29.75 -18.04 8.36
C THR A 285 29.50 -19.40 7.71
N GLY A 286 28.87 -19.42 6.54
CA GLY A 286 28.64 -20.61 5.74
C GLY A 286 29.78 -20.93 4.77
N ALA A 287 29.65 -22.05 4.04
CA ALA A 287 30.59 -22.40 2.98
C ALA A 287 30.45 -21.45 1.78
N LYS A 288 31.58 -21.03 1.21
CA LYS A 288 31.61 -20.38 -0.11
C LYS A 288 31.70 -21.43 -1.21
N THR A 289 31.00 -21.21 -2.32
CA THR A 289 31.23 -21.93 -3.58
C THR A 289 32.08 -21.07 -4.52
N GLY A 290 32.88 -21.70 -5.38
CA GLY A 290 33.76 -20.99 -6.31
C GLY A 290 35.04 -20.42 -5.68
N TYR A 291 35.46 -19.24 -6.13
CA TYR A 291 36.75 -18.64 -5.82
C TYR A 291 36.64 -17.19 -5.32
N VAL A 292 37.69 -16.72 -4.64
CA VAL A 292 37.91 -15.34 -4.21
C VAL A 292 38.96 -14.72 -5.11
N ALA A 293 38.72 -13.49 -5.54
CA ALA A 293 39.64 -12.76 -6.39
C ALA A 293 39.73 -11.29 -5.96
N ASP A 294 40.91 -10.71 -6.16
CA ASP A 294 41.24 -9.33 -5.85
C ASP A 294 41.50 -8.53 -7.13
N TYR A 295 41.22 -7.22 -7.09
CA TYR A 295 41.56 -6.33 -8.19
C TYR A 295 43.05 -5.98 -8.16
N ALA A 296 43.69 -6.07 -9.33
CA ALA A 296 45.07 -5.69 -9.53
C ALA A 296 45.24 -4.87 -10.83
N ILE A 297 46.46 -4.39 -11.06
CA ILE A 297 46.91 -3.75 -12.29
C ILE A 297 48.07 -4.56 -12.85
N ASN A 298 48.05 -4.85 -14.14
CA ASN A 298 49.21 -5.40 -14.83
C ASN A 298 50.31 -4.33 -14.90
N GLY A 299 51.30 -4.39 -14.02
CA GLY A 299 52.45 -3.48 -14.00
C GLY A 299 53.61 -3.91 -14.90
N SER A 300 53.49 -5.07 -15.53
CA SER A 300 54.51 -5.57 -16.44
C SER A 300 54.42 -4.91 -17.82
N LYS A 301 55.41 -5.18 -18.67
CA LYS A 301 55.41 -4.75 -20.08
C LYS A 301 54.82 -5.80 -21.02
N VAL A 302 54.32 -6.91 -20.49
CA VAL A 302 53.77 -8.02 -21.27
C VAL A 302 52.28 -8.17 -21.01
N THR A 303 51.56 -8.68 -22.00
CA THR A 303 50.17 -9.07 -21.83
C THR A 303 50.11 -10.31 -20.93
N LEU A 304 49.30 -10.24 -19.88
CA LEU A 304 48.97 -11.41 -19.06
C LEU A 304 47.76 -12.11 -19.68
N HIS A 305 47.73 -13.44 -19.62
CA HIS A 305 46.60 -14.22 -20.11
C HIS A 305 45.89 -14.86 -18.92
N GLN A 306 44.58 -15.09 -19.04
CA GLN A 306 43.80 -15.87 -18.09
C GLN A 306 44.57 -17.15 -17.70
N GLY A 307 44.71 -17.42 -16.42
CA GLY A 307 45.43 -18.58 -15.90
C GLY A 307 46.90 -18.40 -15.60
N ASP A 308 47.50 -17.30 -16.04
CA ASP A 308 48.91 -17.06 -15.77
C ASP A 308 49.13 -16.79 -14.27
N ALA A 309 50.15 -17.40 -13.68
CA ALA A 309 50.60 -17.15 -12.32
C ALA A 309 51.21 -15.75 -12.21
N VAL A 310 50.89 -15.03 -11.15
CA VAL A 310 51.36 -13.66 -10.96
C VAL A 310 52.10 -13.44 -9.66
N THR A 311 53.08 -12.55 -9.70
CA THR A 311 53.86 -12.08 -8.55
C THR A 311 53.61 -10.60 -8.29
N LEU A 312 53.89 -10.15 -7.07
CA LEU A 312 53.73 -8.76 -6.66
C LEU A 312 54.92 -7.92 -7.13
N LEU A 313 54.65 -6.87 -7.90
CA LEU A 313 55.63 -5.87 -8.33
C LEU A 313 55.56 -4.57 -7.49
N GLY A 314 54.45 -4.36 -6.78
CA GLY A 314 54.24 -3.19 -5.94
C GLY A 314 52.76 -2.95 -5.67
N VAL A 315 52.44 -1.73 -5.26
CA VAL A 315 51.06 -1.30 -4.95
C VAL A 315 50.80 0.09 -5.54
N LYS A 316 49.53 0.37 -5.83
CA LYS A 316 49.05 1.69 -6.27
C LYS A 316 47.87 2.14 -5.41
N PRO A 317 47.58 3.45 -5.35
CA PRO A 317 46.35 3.95 -4.75
C PRO A 317 45.10 3.28 -5.33
N ALA A 318 44.03 3.24 -4.54
CA ALA A 318 42.74 2.68 -4.94
C ALA A 318 42.20 3.38 -6.19
N ALA A 319 41.68 2.60 -7.16
CA ALA A 319 40.91 3.17 -8.28
C ALA A 319 39.42 3.32 -7.93
N VAL A 320 38.91 2.47 -7.03
CA VAL A 320 37.52 2.47 -6.53
C VAL A 320 37.56 2.21 -5.02
N GLY A 321 36.85 3.02 -4.24
CA GLY A 321 36.85 2.93 -2.77
C GLY A 321 38.20 3.28 -2.16
N ASN A 322 38.55 2.61 -1.05
CA ASN A 322 39.74 2.91 -0.25
C ASN A 322 40.77 1.76 -0.21
N ILE A 323 40.58 0.70 -1.00
CA ILE A 323 41.46 -0.49 -1.01
C ILE A 323 42.58 -0.29 -2.04
N PRO A 324 43.88 -0.30 -1.64
CA PRO A 324 44.99 -0.21 -2.58
C PRO A 324 44.96 -1.31 -3.63
N LEU A 325 45.43 -1.00 -4.83
CA LEU A 325 45.51 -1.97 -5.92
C LEU A 325 46.89 -2.61 -5.97
N LEU A 326 46.91 -3.94 -6.07
CA LEU A 326 48.14 -4.68 -6.31
C LEU A 326 48.66 -4.38 -7.72
N VAL A 327 49.95 -4.20 -7.86
CA VAL A 327 50.62 -4.13 -9.16
C VAL A 327 51.31 -5.45 -9.38
N VAL A 328 50.93 -6.17 -10.44
CA VAL A 328 51.33 -7.55 -10.67
C VAL A 328 52.01 -7.75 -12.02
N GLY A 329 52.81 -8.79 -12.12
CA GLY A 329 53.42 -9.25 -13.37
C GLY A 329 53.49 -10.78 -13.40
N PRO A 330 53.90 -11.38 -14.54
CA PRO A 330 53.96 -12.83 -14.64
C PRO A 330 55.04 -13.35 -13.69
N ALA A 331 54.69 -14.32 -12.85
CA ALA A 331 55.63 -14.94 -11.93
C ALA A 331 56.63 -15.81 -12.68
N LYS A 332 57.89 -15.79 -12.26
CA LYS A 332 58.97 -16.66 -12.76
C LYS A 332 59.30 -17.73 -11.73
N ALA A 333 60.08 -18.73 -12.15
CA ALA A 333 60.60 -19.74 -11.24
C ALA A 333 61.30 -19.10 -10.02
N GLY A 334 60.87 -19.48 -8.82
CA GLY A 334 61.39 -18.96 -7.55
C GLY A 334 60.71 -17.69 -7.04
N ASP A 335 59.86 -17.03 -7.84
CA ASP A 335 59.10 -15.87 -7.37
C ASP A 335 58.01 -16.28 -6.39
N THR A 336 57.67 -15.37 -5.48
CA THR A 336 56.46 -15.51 -4.66
C THR A 336 55.23 -15.37 -5.54
N VAL A 337 54.32 -16.34 -5.50
CA VAL A 337 53.07 -16.30 -6.25
C VAL A 337 51.94 -15.83 -5.36
N ILE A 338 51.17 -14.84 -5.83
CA ILE A 338 50.03 -14.30 -5.07
C ILE A 338 48.68 -14.77 -5.61
N GLY A 339 48.66 -15.43 -6.78
CA GLY A 339 47.44 -15.93 -7.41
C GLY A 339 47.60 -16.20 -8.90
N VAL A 340 46.47 -16.36 -9.59
CA VAL A 340 46.40 -16.52 -11.05
C VAL A 340 45.46 -15.51 -11.69
N VAL A 341 45.75 -15.07 -12.90
CA VAL A 341 44.89 -14.13 -13.64
C VAL A 341 43.55 -14.79 -13.96
N ASP A 342 42.44 -14.09 -13.72
CA ASP A 342 41.13 -14.53 -14.23
C ASP A 342 40.75 -13.82 -15.54
N ARG A 343 40.60 -12.50 -15.50
CA ARG A 343 40.14 -11.69 -16.64
C ARG A 343 40.53 -10.23 -16.49
N GLU A 344 40.53 -9.52 -17.62
CA GLU A 344 40.63 -8.07 -17.69
C GLU A 344 39.34 -7.42 -17.14
N MET A 345 39.55 -6.33 -16.41
CA MET A 345 38.50 -5.50 -15.86
C MET A 345 38.65 -4.07 -16.36
N SER A 346 37.53 -3.40 -16.62
CA SER A 346 37.50 -1.95 -16.85
C SER A 346 36.76 -1.28 -15.70
N PRO A 347 37.29 -0.19 -15.12
CA PRO A 347 36.52 0.60 -14.18
C PRO A 347 35.30 1.18 -14.89
N THR A 348 34.19 1.28 -14.18
CA THR A 348 33.03 2.04 -14.62
C THR A 348 33.47 3.48 -14.88
N PRO A 349 33.10 4.10 -16.02
CA PRO A 349 33.42 5.49 -16.28
C PRO A 349 32.98 6.38 -15.12
N ALA A 350 33.81 7.36 -14.74
CA ALA A 350 33.48 8.30 -13.66
C ALA A 350 32.18 9.05 -13.94
N THR A 351 31.87 9.27 -15.22
CA THR A 351 30.67 9.96 -15.68
C THR A 351 29.94 9.18 -16.75
N ILE A 352 28.61 9.15 -16.67
CA ILE A 352 27.71 8.57 -17.67
C ILE A 352 27.17 9.71 -18.53
N LYS A 353 27.31 9.59 -19.85
CA LYS A 353 26.66 10.50 -20.80
C LYS A 353 25.27 9.97 -21.09
N VAL A 354 24.26 10.68 -20.60
CA VAL A 354 22.86 10.39 -20.92
C VAL A 354 22.52 11.18 -22.19
N PRO A 355 22.22 10.50 -23.31
CA PRO A 355 21.82 11.18 -24.53
C PRO A 355 20.52 11.96 -24.28
N GLY A 356 20.38 13.09 -24.97
CA GLY A 356 19.13 13.84 -24.96
C GLY A 356 18.01 13.01 -25.59
N SER A 357 16.79 13.21 -25.12
CA SER A 357 15.60 12.54 -25.68
C SER A 357 14.58 13.59 -26.13
N SER A 358 13.72 13.22 -27.08
CA SER A 358 12.58 14.04 -27.47
C SER A 358 11.32 13.19 -27.35
N ARG A 359 10.27 13.73 -26.74
CA ARG A 359 8.95 13.10 -26.68
C ARG A 359 7.88 14.08 -27.11
N ILE A 360 6.78 13.58 -27.64
CA ILE A 360 5.59 14.39 -27.94
C ILE A 360 4.66 14.28 -26.74
N GLU A 361 4.33 15.41 -26.12
CA GLU A 361 3.28 15.52 -25.12
C GLU A 361 2.02 16.04 -25.80
N ARG A 362 0.90 15.33 -25.64
CA ARG A 362 -0.40 15.77 -26.18
C ARG A 362 -1.17 16.51 -25.10
N GLY A 363 -1.55 17.75 -25.39
CA GLY A 363 -2.33 18.61 -24.50
C GLY A 363 -3.81 18.19 -24.40
N PRO A 364 -4.54 18.73 -23.42
CA PRO A 364 -5.97 18.45 -23.24
C PRO A 364 -6.85 18.85 -24.44
N ASP A 365 -6.37 19.81 -25.24
CA ASP A 365 -6.99 20.31 -26.47
C ASP A 365 -6.61 19.50 -27.72
N GLY A 366 -5.82 18.43 -27.56
CA GLY A 366 -5.30 17.63 -28.67
C GLY A 366 -4.08 18.23 -29.36
N SER A 367 -3.57 19.39 -28.91
CA SER A 367 -2.32 19.96 -29.43
C SER A 367 -1.12 19.07 -29.09
N GLU A 368 -0.15 18.98 -29.98
CA GLU A 368 1.07 18.21 -29.77
C GLU A 368 2.25 19.14 -29.53
N LYS A 369 2.97 18.93 -28.42
CA LYS A 369 4.18 19.66 -28.07
C LYS A 369 5.36 18.71 -27.99
N THR A 370 6.39 18.96 -28.80
CA THR A 370 7.66 18.24 -28.64
C THR A 370 8.41 18.79 -27.43
N VAL A 371 8.62 17.94 -26.43
CA VAL A 371 9.47 18.21 -25.27
C VAL A 371 10.83 17.58 -25.51
N LYS A 372 11.88 18.41 -25.52
CA LYS A 372 13.27 17.99 -25.65
C LYS A 372 13.92 17.98 -24.27
N THR A 373 14.47 16.84 -23.88
CA THR A 373 15.37 16.70 -22.74
C THR A 373 16.80 16.83 -23.26
N PRO A 374 17.60 17.80 -22.81
CA PRO A 374 18.98 17.94 -23.26
C PRO A 374 19.82 16.74 -22.81
N ALA A 375 20.86 16.44 -23.58
CA ALA A 375 21.89 15.50 -23.13
C ALA A 375 22.53 16.02 -21.84
N ARG A 376 22.84 15.12 -20.91
CA ARG A 376 23.48 15.47 -19.63
C ARG A 376 24.57 14.48 -19.28
N THR A 377 25.55 14.95 -18.52
CA THR A 377 26.59 14.12 -17.95
C THR A 377 26.30 13.97 -16.46
N LEU A 378 26.20 12.73 -15.99
CA LEU A 378 25.94 12.40 -14.61
C LEU A 378 27.18 11.72 -14.03
N ASP A 379 27.49 11.95 -12.76
CA ASP A 379 28.47 11.11 -12.06
C ASP A 379 27.90 9.69 -11.95
N ALA A 380 28.72 8.70 -12.28
CA ALA A 380 28.33 7.31 -12.09
C ALA A 380 28.13 7.04 -10.60
N GLN A 381 26.89 6.78 -10.19
CA GLN A 381 26.57 6.54 -8.78
C GLN A 381 27.19 5.24 -8.25
N VAL A 382 27.36 4.25 -9.13
CA VAL A 382 28.07 3.01 -8.81
C VAL A 382 29.44 3.06 -9.46
N LYS A 383 30.48 3.20 -8.63
CA LYS A 383 31.86 2.99 -9.04
C LYS A 383 32.16 1.50 -8.89
N GLY A 384 32.45 0.82 -10.00
CA GLY A 384 32.74 -0.60 -9.99
C GLY A 384 33.68 -0.99 -11.12
N PHE A 385 33.77 -2.29 -11.39
CA PHE A 385 34.51 -2.84 -12.51
C PHE A 385 33.62 -3.79 -13.31
N THR A 386 33.77 -3.77 -14.63
CA THR A 386 33.13 -4.71 -15.55
C THR A 386 34.17 -5.55 -16.27
N ALA A 387 33.87 -6.83 -16.50
CA ALA A 387 34.75 -7.73 -17.22
C ALA A 387 34.82 -7.35 -18.72
N THR A 388 36.02 -7.33 -19.30
CA THR A 388 36.23 -6.96 -20.72
C THR A 388 36.84 -8.05 -21.59
N GLY A 389 37.58 -9.00 -21.02
CA GLY A 389 38.16 -10.10 -21.80
C GLY A 389 39.16 -10.97 -21.02
N PRO A 390 39.71 -12.04 -21.62
CA PRO A 390 40.63 -12.97 -20.95
C PRO A 390 42.10 -12.51 -20.97
N ASN A 391 42.44 -11.48 -21.75
CA ASN A 391 43.82 -11.01 -21.92
C ASN A 391 43.97 -9.60 -21.35
N VAL A 392 45.01 -9.38 -20.55
CA VAL A 392 45.21 -8.16 -19.78
C VAL A 392 46.47 -7.47 -20.28
N GLY A 393 46.30 -6.40 -21.07
CA GLY A 393 47.43 -5.59 -21.54
C GLY A 393 48.17 -4.85 -20.42
N PRO A 394 49.38 -4.34 -20.67
CA PRO A 394 50.11 -3.48 -19.74
C PRO A 394 49.27 -2.29 -19.24
N GLY A 395 49.30 -2.05 -17.93
CA GLY A 395 48.58 -0.96 -17.26
C GLY A 395 47.08 -1.16 -17.10
N LYS A 396 46.51 -2.27 -17.59
CA LYS A 396 45.08 -2.58 -17.46
C LYS A 396 44.77 -3.23 -16.11
N TYR A 397 43.51 -3.11 -15.68
CA TYR A 397 43.03 -3.75 -14.47
C TYR A 397 42.64 -5.20 -14.74
N LEU A 398 42.74 -6.03 -13.71
CA LEU A 398 42.43 -7.45 -13.78
C LEU A 398 41.90 -7.97 -12.46
N LEU A 399 41.27 -9.15 -12.51
CA LEU A 399 41.04 -9.99 -11.35
C LEU A 399 42.16 -11.02 -11.20
N VAL A 400 42.68 -11.15 -9.98
CA VAL A 400 43.63 -12.19 -9.58
C VAL A 400 42.93 -13.12 -8.62
N VAL A 401 42.78 -14.39 -8.98
CA VAL A 401 42.24 -15.42 -8.10
C VAL A 401 43.25 -15.72 -7.01
N THR A 402 42.85 -15.53 -5.76
CA THR A 402 43.71 -15.71 -4.58
C THR A 402 43.33 -16.94 -3.77
N LEU A 403 42.10 -17.47 -3.92
CA LEU A 403 41.66 -18.66 -3.19
C LEU A 403 40.52 -19.41 -3.90
N GLY A 404 40.60 -20.75 -3.95
CA GLY A 404 39.49 -21.63 -4.33
C GLY A 404 39.70 -22.41 -5.63
N ALA A 405 38.69 -23.16 -6.05
CA ALA A 405 38.75 -23.94 -7.29
C ALA A 405 38.56 -23.05 -8.51
N TYR A 406 39.48 -23.18 -9.47
CA TYR A 406 39.54 -22.38 -10.68
C TYR A 406 39.82 -23.23 -11.91
N ALA A 407 39.13 -22.97 -13.01
CA ALA A 407 39.12 -23.86 -14.18
C ALA A 407 40.33 -23.70 -15.11
N TYR A 408 41.07 -22.59 -15.03
CA TYR A 408 41.97 -22.16 -16.11
C TYR A 408 43.42 -21.95 -15.69
N GLY A 409 44.06 -22.83 -14.91
CA GLY A 409 45.51 -22.72 -14.65
C GLY A 409 46.34 -22.90 -15.93
N SER A 410 47.13 -21.90 -16.33
CA SER A 410 48.08 -22.03 -17.46
C SER A 410 49.24 -22.94 -17.05
N ALA A 411 49.23 -24.20 -17.45
CA ALA A 411 50.26 -25.16 -17.08
C ALA A 411 51.27 -25.44 -18.21
N ASP A 412 52.46 -25.84 -17.83
CA ASP A 412 53.57 -26.31 -18.66
C ASP A 412 54.10 -27.62 -18.07
N ALA A 413 53.91 -28.72 -18.78
CA ALA A 413 54.34 -30.07 -18.41
C ALA A 413 55.61 -30.49 -19.16
N SER A 414 56.33 -29.56 -19.80
CA SER A 414 57.56 -29.88 -20.55
C SER A 414 58.69 -30.43 -19.65
N ALA A 415 58.68 -30.08 -18.36
CA ALA A 415 59.61 -30.59 -17.35
C ALA A 415 59.13 -31.88 -16.66
N GLY A 416 57.91 -32.32 -16.96
CA GLY A 416 57.30 -33.51 -16.37
C GLY A 416 55.77 -33.41 -16.31
N ALA A 417 55.11 -34.55 -16.48
CA ALA A 417 53.65 -34.65 -16.41
C ALA A 417 53.09 -34.12 -15.08
N ILE A 418 52.03 -33.32 -15.17
CA ILE A 418 51.24 -32.82 -14.05
C ILE A 418 50.04 -33.74 -13.86
N LYS A 419 49.85 -34.24 -12.63
CA LYS A 419 48.73 -35.10 -12.25
C LYS A 419 47.82 -34.38 -11.26
N ALA A 420 46.55 -34.78 -11.18
CA ALA A 420 45.65 -34.30 -10.15
C ALA A 420 46.24 -34.58 -8.75
N GLY A 421 46.21 -33.58 -7.86
CA GLY A 421 46.83 -33.60 -6.55
C GLY A 421 48.29 -33.15 -6.50
N ASP A 422 48.97 -32.97 -7.65
CA ASP A 422 50.31 -32.38 -7.67
C ASP A 422 50.26 -30.93 -7.19
N GLN A 423 51.21 -30.55 -6.34
CA GLN A 423 51.43 -29.17 -5.96
C GLN A 423 52.03 -28.41 -7.16
N LEU A 424 51.63 -27.15 -7.35
CA LEU A 424 52.02 -26.32 -8.49
C LEU A 424 52.80 -25.09 -8.05
N MET A 425 53.78 -24.68 -8.86
CA MET A 425 54.58 -23.46 -8.68
C MET A 425 54.76 -22.71 -10.00
N ALA A 426 55.27 -21.47 -9.96
CA ALA A 426 55.68 -20.77 -11.18
C ALA A 426 56.89 -21.47 -11.82
N GLY A 427 56.81 -21.70 -13.13
CA GLY A 427 57.83 -22.40 -13.92
C GLY A 427 58.85 -21.48 -14.59
N PRO A 428 59.74 -22.06 -15.41
CA PRO A 428 60.72 -21.30 -16.18
C PRO A 428 60.08 -20.34 -17.20
N THR A 429 58.96 -20.75 -17.79
CA THR A 429 58.14 -19.88 -18.65
C THR A 429 57.31 -18.96 -17.77
N ALA A 430 57.58 -17.65 -17.83
CA ALA A 430 56.90 -16.67 -16.98
C ALA A 430 55.37 -16.77 -17.09
N GLY A 431 54.71 -16.85 -15.93
CA GLY A 431 53.27 -17.01 -15.81
C GLY A 431 52.77 -18.45 -15.98
N LYS A 432 53.59 -19.42 -16.38
CA LYS A 432 53.16 -20.83 -16.47
C LYS A 432 53.39 -21.57 -15.17
N LEU A 433 52.47 -22.46 -14.87
CA LEU A 433 52.49 -23.36 -13.72
C LEU A 433 53.19 -24.65 -14.11
N VAL A 434 54.10 -25.12 -13.27
CA VAL A 434 54.75 -26.42 -13.39
C VAL A 434 54.48 -27.22 -12.11
N LYS A 435 54.75 -28.53 -12.14
CA LYS A 435 54.81 -29.33 -10.93
C LYS A 435 55.86 -28.74 -9.98
N ALA A 436 55.49 -28.57 -8.71
CA ALA A 436 56.39 -27.99 -7.72
C ALA A 436 57.55 -28.93 -7.42
N ASP A 437 58.76 -28.37 -7.49
CA ASP A 437 59.96 -29.04 -7.03
C ASP A 437 59.97 -29.08 -5.50
N ARG A 438 60.40 -30.21 -4.94
CA ARG A 438 60.54 -30.35 -3.50
C ARG A 438 62.01 -30.27 -3.12
N VAL A 439 62.31 -29.38 -2.18
CA VAL A 439 63.63 -29.28 -1.57
C VAL A 439 63.67 -30.19 -0.34
N THR A 440 64.76 -30.94 -0.18
CA THR A 440 64.95 -31.80 1.00
C THR A 440 65.99 -31.17 1.92
N VAL A 441 65.57 -30.85 3.15
CA VAL A 441 66.46 -30.34 4.21
C VAL A 441 66.34 -31.27 5.41
N SER A 442 67.46 -31.83 5.85
CA SER A 442 67.52 -32.76 6.99
C SER A 442 66.53 -33.94 6.88
N GLY A 443 66.41 -34.52 5.68
CA GLY A 443 65.52 -35.66 5.41
C GLY A 443 64.03 -35.32 5.29
N LYS A 444 63.64 -34.04 5.40
CA LYS A 444 62.25 -33.59 5.21
C LYS A 444 62.11 -32.85 3.88
N SER A 445 61.10 -33.24 3.09
CA SER A 445 60.86 -32.72 1.74
C SER A 445 59.68 -31.75 1.71
N PHE A 446 59.93 -30.49 1.34
CA PHE A 446 58.91 -29.45 1.27
C PHE A 446 59.10 -28.56 0.02
N THR A 447 58.02 -27.91 -0.39
CA THR A 447 58.04 -26.89 -1.45
C THR A 447 58.55 -25.58 -0.87
N VAL A 448 59.35 -24.83 -1.61
CA VAL A 448 59.88 -23.54 -1.14
C VAL A 448 58.70 -22.63 -0.74
N PRO A 449 58.66 -22.13 0.51
CA PRO A 449 57.57 -21.27 0.96
C PRO A 449 57.41 -20.04 0.05
N GLY A 450 56.18 -19.67 -0.26
CA GLY A 450 55.81 -18.55 -1.12
C GLY A 450 55.80 -18.87 -2.62
N THR A 451 56.45 -19.93 -3.10
CA THR A 451 56.51 -20.24 -4.55
C THR A 451 55.33 -21.10 -5.03
N SER A 452 54.58 -21.67 -4.09
CA SER A 452 53.44 -22.53 -4.36
C SER A 452 52.21 -21.71 -4.72
N VAL A 453 51.48 -22.14 -5.75
CA VAL A 453 50.19 -21.55 -6.17
C VAL A 453 49.01 -22.31 -5.57
N GLY A 454 49.21 -23.61 -5.30
CA GLY A 454 48.16 -24.52 -4.88
C GLY A 454 48.33 -25.91 -5.51
N TYR A 455 47.22 -26.55 -5.88
CA TYR A 455 47.21 -27.94 -6.34
C TYR A 455 46.49 -28.11 -7.69
N ALA A 456 46.97 -29.04 -8.51
CA ALA A 456 46.31 -29.44 -9.74
C ALA A 456 45.03 -30.22 -9.45
N LEU A 457 43.92 -29.86 -10.10
CA LEU A 457 42.68 -30.63 -10.15
C LEU A 457 42.54 -31.41 -11.46
N GLY A 458 43.16 -30.90 -12.53
CA GLY A 458 43.31 -31.59 -13.82
C GLY A 458 44.71 -32.18 -14.02
N ALA A 459 44.89 -32.94 -15.08
CA ALA A 459 46.18 -33.50 -15.49
C ALA A 459 46.63 -32.90 -16.84
N LEU A 460 47.95 -32.84 -17.04
CA LEU A 460 48.59 -32.48 -18.31
C LEU A 460 49.81 -33.38 -18.49
N SER A 461 49.78 -34.27 -19.49
CA SER A 461 50.83 -35.27 -19.68
C SER A 461 52.14 -34.70 -20.25
N ASP A 462 52.03 -33.67 -21.11
CA ASP A 462 53.14 -33.00 -21.78
C ASP A 462 52.67 -31.63 -22.34
N GLY A 463 53.61 -30.78 -22.74
CA GLY A 463 53.37 -29.51 -23.43
C GLY A 463 52.77 -28.42 -22.55
N THR A 464 52.11 -27.44 -23.17
CA THR A 464 51.41 -26.36 -22.45
C THR A 464 49.91 -26.47 -22.62
N GLY A 465 49.14 -26.08 -21.60
CA GLY A 465 47.69 -26.21 -21.63
C GLY A 465 46.99 -25.49 -20.48
N LYS A 466 45.66 -25.62 -20.45
CA LYS A 466 44.84 -25.21 -19.29
C LYS A 466 44.46 -26.43 -18.49
N ILE A 467 44.58 -26.35 -17.17
CA ILE A 467 44.11 -27.37 -16.24
C ILE A 467 43.28 -26.73 -15.13
N GLY A 468 42.35 -27.47 -14.56
CA GLY A 468 41.70 -27.06 -13.30
C GLY A 468 42.73 -27.06 -12.16
N ILE A 469 42.65 -26.08 -11.27
CA ILE A 469 43.53 -25.92 -10.11
C ILE A 469 42.73 -25.49 -8.86
N PHE A 470 43.24 -25.82 -7.68
CA PHE A 470 42.82 -25.23 -6.42
C PHE A 470 43.86 -24.21 -6.00
N VAL A 471 43.52 -22.93 -6.06
CA VAL A 471 44.40 -21.81 -5.72
C VAL A 471 44.42 -21.63 -4.21
N SER A 472 45.62 -21.63 -3.63
CA SER A 472 45.87 -21.40 -2.21
C SER A 472 47.37 -21.11 -2.02
N PRO A 473 47.88 -19.95 -2.48
CA PRO A 473 49.29 -19.62 -2.34
C PRO A 473 49.72 -19.59 -0.88
N HIS A 474 50.92 -20.13 -0.59
CA HIS A 474 51.48 -20.27 0.76
C HIS A 474 53.01 -20.24 0.75
#